data_AF-A0A1F7VFR1-F1
#
_entry.id   AF-A0A1F7VFR1-F1
#
_cell.length_a   1.000
_cell.length_b   1.000
_cell.length_c   1.000
_cell.angle_alpha   90.00
_cell.angle_beta   90.00
_cell.angle_gamma   90.00
#
_symmetry.space_group_name_H-M   'P 1'
#
loop_
_entity.id
_entity.type
_entity.pdbx_description
1 polymer ?
#
loop_
_entity_poly.entity_id
_entity_poly.type
_entity_poly.pdbx_seq_one_letter_code
_entity_poly.pdbx_strand_id
1 'polypeptide(L)'
;IMLFQIISFLLIFLIISRIVVRYVRHEIGGREFFYWMLFWLLAAGAILIPDALTRIANILGIGRGTDLAFYGSFVIVAYVLFRMVVRLDRIERDITKVVRHLALSDQDRSGNSKSKFPNSK
;
A
#
# COMPACT_ATOMS: atom_id res chain seq x y z
N ILE A 1 32.44 5.89 12.95
CA ILE A 1 32.67 4.92 11.84
C ILE A 1 32.15 3.52 12.24
N MET A 2 32.65 2.89 13.31
CA MET A 2 32.16 1.58 13.81
C MET A 2 30.65 1.54 14.14
N LEU A 3 30.10 2.63 14.70
CA LEU A 3 28.70 2.70 15.11
C LEU A 3 27.72 2.64 13.92
N PHE A 4 28.06 3.30 12.82
CA PHE A 4 27.27 3.28 11.60
C PHE A 4 27.21 1.87 11.02
N GLN A 5 28.35 1.17 11.02
CA GLN A 5 28.48 -0.18 10.51
C GLN A 5 27.62 -1.19 11.31
N ILE A 6 27.58 -1.05 12.64
CA ILE A 6 26.74 -1.87 13.53
C ILE A 6 25.25 -1.60 13.27
N ILE A 7 24.85 -0.33 13.14
CA ILE A 7 23.47 0.05 12.86
C ILE A 7 23.02 -0.49 11.48
N SER A 8 23.87 -0.41 10.47
CA SER A 8 23.61 -0.97 9.14
C SER A 8 23.46 -2.50 9.17
N PHE A 9 24.35 -3.20 9.88
CA PHE A 9 24.30 -4.67 9.97
C PHE A 9 23.04 -5.15 10.71
N LEU A 10 22.68 -4.47 11.80
CA LEU A 10 21.47 -4.76 12.57
C LEU A 10 20.21 -4.48 11.74
N LEU A 11 20.20 -3.41 10.95
CA LEU A 11 19.11 -3.11 10.00
C LEU A 11 18.94 -4.22 8.96
N ILE A 12 20.03 -4.68 8.34
CA ILE A 12 20.00 -5.76 7.34
C ILE A 12 19.44 -7.05 7.95
N PHE A 13 19.89 -7.40 9.15
CA PHE A 13 19.39 -8.57 9.87
C PHE A 13 17.88 -8.47 10.13
N LEU A 14 17.40 -7.28 10.54
CA LEU A 14 15.99 -7.01 10.80
C LEU A 14 15.15 -7.10 9.52
N ILE A 15 15.68 -6.63 8.37
CA ILE A 15 15.04 -6.72 7.06
C ILE A 15 14.92 -8.18 6.59
N ILE A 16 16.00 -8.95 6.69
CA ILE A 16 16.00 -10.39 6.33
C ILE A 16 15.00 -11.13 7.21
N SER A 17 15.00 -10.88 8.52
CA SER A 17 14.04 -11.46 9.46
C SER A 17 12.59 -11.12 9.08
N ARG A 18 12.30 -9.85 8.73
CA ARG A 18 10.97 -9.41 8.27
C ARG A 18 10.53 -10.06 6.96
N ILE A 19 11.45 -10.26 6.01
CA ILE A 19 11.19 -10.95 4.73
C ILE A 19 10.84 -12.41 4.97
N VAL A 20 11.61 -13.09 5.84
CA VAL A 20 11.38 -14.50 6.20
C VAL A 20 10.03 -14.67 6.91
N VAL A 21 9.69 -13.79 7.87
CA VAL A 21 8.39 -13.85 8.57
C VAL A 21 7.21 -13.63 7.61
N ARG A 22 7.37 -12.79 6.59
CA ARG A 22 6.33 -12.58 5.57
C ARG A 22 6.23 -13.73 4.57
N TYR A 23 7.34 -14.39 4.26
CA TYR A 23 7.37 -15.58 3.41
C TYR A 23 6.66 -16.77 4.09
N VAL A 24 6.92 -16.98 5.39
CA VAL A 24 6.37 -18.12 6.15
C VAL A 24 4.87 -18.01 6.41
N ARG A 25 4.28 -16.82 6.43
CA ARG A 25 2.85 -16.65 6.74
C ARG A 25 1.87 -16.95 5.60
N HIS A 26 2.32 -17.21 4.36
CA HIS A 26 1.44 -17.61 3.22
C HIS A 26 0.17 -16.73 2.98
N GLU A 27 0.12 -15.52 3.55
CA GLU A 27 -1.06 -14.64 3.55
C GLU A 27 -1.12 -13.70 2.34
N ILE A 28 -0.17 -13.80 1.40
CA ILE A 28 0.08 -12.78 0.39
C ILE A 28 0.10 -13.39 -1.02
N GLY A 29 -0.72 -12.87 -1.94
CA GLY A 29 -0.64 -13.21 -3.36
C GLY A 29 0.72 -12.83 -3.96
N GLY A 30 1.25 -13.63 -4.90
CA GLY A 30 2.63 -13.49 -5.40
C GLY A 30 3.02 -12.09 -5.94
N ARG A 31 2.04 -11.28 -6.37
CA ARG A 31 2.25 -9.88 -6.78
C ARG A 31 2.60 -8.97 -5.61
N GLU A 32 1.87 -9.01 -4.49
CA GLU A 32 2.20 -8.22 -3.30
C GLU A 32 3.56 -8.63 -2.71
N PHE A 33 3.91 -9.93 -2.75
CA PHE A 33 5.22 -10.40 -2.32
C PHE A 33 6.34 -9.79 -3.17
N PHE A 34 6.18 -9.77 -4.49
CA PHE A 34 7.16 -9.16 -5.40
C PHE A 34 7.33 -7.65 -5.16
N TYR A 35 6.23 -6.90 -5.01
CA TYR A 35 6.30 -5.47 -4.71
C TYR A 35 7.01 -5.18 -3.39
N TRP A 36 6.69 -5.95 -2.35
CA TRP A 36 7.33 -5.79 -1.04
C TRP A 36 8.80 -6.17 -1.07
N MET A 37 9.16 -7.25 -1.75
CA MET A 37 10.56 -7.67 -1.89
C MET A 37 11.37 -6.63 -2.66
N LEU A 38 10.84 -6.13 -3.78
CA LEU A 38 11.49 -5.09 -4.59
C LEU A 38 11.68 -3.79 -3.80
N PHE A 39 10.67 -3.37 -3.04
CA PHE A 39 10.74 -2.17 -2.21
C PHE A 39 11.84 -2.28 -1.14
N TRP A 40 11.91 -3.40 -0.42
CA TRP A 40 12.93 -3.62 0.61
C TRP A 40 14.33 -3.78 0.01
N LEU A 41 14.47 -4.38 -1.18
CA LEU A 41 15.75 -4.51 -1.86
C LEU A 41 16.29 -3.14 -2.31
N LEU A 42 15.42 -2.28 -2.84
CA LEU A 42 15.76 -0.88 -3.15
C LEU A 42 16.15 -0.08 -1.90
N ALA A 43 15.41 -0.24 -0.80
CA ALA A 43 15.73 0.42 0.47
C ALA A 43 17.08 -0.07 1.04
N ALA A 44 17.34 -1.38 0.99
CA ALA A 44 18.61 -1.96 1.42
C ALA A 44 19.78 -1.46 0.56
N GLY A 45 19.60 -1.40 -0.76
CA GLY A 45 20.61 -0.84 -1.68
C GLY A 45 20.92 0.63 -1.42
N ALA A 46 19.89 1.44 -1.12
CA ALA A 46 20.06 2.85 -0.77
C ALA A 46 20.84 3.07 0.53
N ILE A 47 20.70 2.15 1.49
CA ILE A 47 21.40 2.22 2.79
C ILE A 47 22.84 1.68 2.67
N LEU A 48 23.05 0.62 1.89
CA LEU A 48 24.33 -0.08 1.77
C LEU A 48 25.34 0.64 0.90
N ILE A 49 24.88 1.44 -0.07
CA ILE A 49 25.77 2.09 -1.05
C ILE A 49 25.46 3.60 -1.13
N PRO A 50 25.84 4.39 -0.10
CA PRO A 50 25.69 5.84 -0.14
C PRO A 50 26.47 6.48 -1.30
N ASP A 51 27.56 5.85 -1.75
CA ASP A 51 28.33 6.27 -2.92
C ASP A 51 27.56 6.17 -4.24
N ALA A 52 26.65 5.20 -4.38
CA ALA A 52 25.81 5.08 -5.58
C ALA A 52 24.76 6.18 -5.63
N LEU A 53 24.14 6.49 -4.48
CA LEU A 53 23.24 7.65 -4.35
C LEU A 53 23.98 8.96 -4.64
N THR A 54 25.23 9.07 -4.20
CA THR A 54 26.08 10.25 -4.44
C THR A 54 26.44 10.39 -5.93
N ARG A 55 26.72 9.28 -6.64
CA ARG A 55 26.94 9.31 -8.10
C ARG A 55 25.70 9.71 -8.88
N ILE A 56 24.52 9.17 -8.53
CA ILE A 56 23.25 9.53 -9.17
C ILE A 56 22.91 11.00 -8.89
N ALA A 57 23.13 11.48 -7.67
CA ALA A 57 22.87 12.86 -7.30
C ALA A 57 23.82 13.87 -7.99
N ASN A 58 25.08 13.49 -8.21
CA ASN A 58 26.02 14.29 -9.00
C ASN A 58 25.61 14.41 -10.48
N ILE A 59 25.02 13.37 -11.07
CA ILE A 59 24.47 13.43 -12.43
C ILE A 59 23.24 14.35 -12.50
N LEU A 60 22.45 14.40 -11.43
CA LEU A 60 21.26 15.24 -11.31
C LEU A 60 21.55 16.65 -10.77
N GLY A 61 22.81 17.01 -10.50
CA GLY A 61 23.22 18.33 -10.03
C GLY A 61 22.87 18.65 -8.57
N ILE A 62 22.57 17.63 -7.76
CA ILE A 62 22.21 17.78 -6.34
C ILE A 62 23.41 17.33 -5.50
N GLY A 63 24.05 18.27 -4.80
CA GLY A 63 25.33 18.05 -4.10
C GLY A 63 25.30 17.07 -2.92
N ARG A 64 24.15 16.48 -2.58
CA ARG A 64 23.98 15.51 -1.48
C ARG A 64 23.01 14.39 -1.88
N GLY A 65 23.52 13.16 -2.00
CA GLY A 65 22.72 11.99 -2.41
C GLY A 65 21.54 11.63 -1.51
N THR A 66 21.61 12.02 -0.23
CA THR A 66 20.52 11.84 0.74
C THR A 66 19.30 12.70 0.40
N ASP A 67 19.51 13.92 -0.10
CA ASP A 67 18.42 14.86 -0.38
C ASP A 67 17.60 14.37 -1.58
N LEU A 68 18.27 13.82 -2.60
CA LEU A 68 17.61 13.17 -3.74
C LEU A 68 16.73 12.00 -3.30
N ALA A 69 17.24 11.14 -2.42
CA ALA A 69 16.46 10.02 -1.88
C ALA A 69 15.23 10.52 -1.09
N PHE A 70 15.39 11.63 -0.35
CA PHE A 70 14.30 12.25 0.39
C PHE A 70 13.20 12.77 -0.54
N TYR A 71 13.57 13.55 -1.57
CA TYR A 71 12.61 14.02 -2.57
C TYR A 71 11.93 12.87 -3.32
N GLY A 72 12.69 11.85 -3.73
CA GLY A 72 12.14 10.67 -4.39
C GLY A 72 11.15 9.92 -3.52
N SER A 73 11.49 9.71 -2.24
CA SER A 73 10.58 9.05 -1.28
C SER A 73 9.30 9.85 -1.06
N PHE A 74 9.39 11.17 -0.96
CA PHE A 74 8.23 12.03 -0.82
C PHE A 74 7.27 11.89 -2.01
N VAL A 75 7.81 11.92 -3.25
CA VAL A 75 7.01 11.73 -4.47
C VAL A 75 6.35 10.35 -4.49
N ILE A 76 7.08 9.29 -4.13
CA ILE A 76 6.53 7.92 -4.08
C ILE A 76 5.43 7.83 -3.04
N VAL A 77 5.65 8.34 -1.83
CA VAL A 77 4.64 8.33 -0.76
C VAL A 77 3.40 9.11 -1.19
N ALA A 78 3.57 10.31 -1.75
CA ALA A 78 2.46 11.12 -2.25
C ALA A 78 1.66 10.39 -3.33
N TYR A 79 2.33 9.71 -4.27
CA TYR A 79 1.67 8.90 -5.30
C TYR A 79 0.87 7.71 -4.70
N VAL A 80 1.45 7.00 -3.73
CA VAL A 80 0.77 5.88 -3.05
C VAL A 80 -0.44 6.37 -2.28
N LEU A 81 -0.32 7.48 -1.54
CA LEU A 81 -1.43 8.10 -0.82
C LEU A 81 -2.54 8.52 -1.80
N PHE A 82 -2.20 9.18 -2.90
CA PHE A 82 -3.16 9.55 -3.93
C PHE A 82 -3.91 8.33 -4.48
N ARG A 83 -3.19 7.27 -4.84
CA ARG A 83 -3.79 6.02 -5.31
C ARG A 83 -4.71 5.38 -4.26
N MET A 84 -4.34 5.46 -2.98
CA MET A 84 -5.14 4.94 -1.87
C MET A 84 -6.46 5.70 -1.74
N VAL A 85 -6.44 7.04 -1.81
CA VAL A 85 -7.64 7.89 -1.80
C VAL A 85 -8.57 7.51 -2.96
N VAL A 86 -8.06 7.40 -4.18
CA VAL A 86 -8.86 7.00 -5.35
C VAL A 86 -9.48 5.61 -5.17
N ARG A 87 -8.77 4.68 -4.50
CA ARG A 87 -9.31 3.34 -4.22
C ARG A 87 -10.40 3.39 -3.15
N LEU A 88 -10.24 4.24 -2.12
CA LEU A 88 -11.25 4.44 -1.09
C LEU A 88 -12.55 4.99 -1.69
N ASP A 89 -12.47 6.00 -2.57
CA ASP A 89 -13.66 6.56 -3.24
C ASP A 89 -14.42 5.50 -4.05
N ARG A 90 -13.71 4.57 -4.71
CA ARG A 90 -14.35 3.46 -5.44
C ARG A 90 -15.09 2.52 -4.49
N ILE A 91 -14.46 2.17 -3.37
CA ILE A 91 -15.05 1.30 -2.35
C ILE A 91 -16.32 1.96 -1.77
N GLU A 92 -16.28 3.26 -1.46
CA GLU A 92 -17.43 4.01 -0.95
C GLU A 92 -18.61 4.02 -1.93
N ARG A 93 -18.34 4.23 -3.23
CA ARG A 93 -19.35 4.15 -4.28
C ARG A 93 -19.97 2.77 -4.39
N ASP A 94 -19.17 1.72 -4.28
CA ASP A 94 -19.67 0.35 -4.37
C ASP A 94 -20.51 -0.03 -3.13
N ILE A 95 -20.12 0.41 -1.94
CA ILE A 95 -20.94 0.29 -0.72
C ILE A 95 -22.28 1.00 -0.92
N THR A 96 -22.27 2.23 -1.44
CA THR A 96 -23.48 3.01 -1.70
C THR A 96 -24.44 2.29 -2.66
N LYS A 97 -23.92 1.68 -3.73
CA LYS A 97 -24.73 0.88 -4.68
C LYS A 97 -25.35 -0.34 -4.00
N VAL A 98 -24.56 -1.06 -3.19
CA VAL A 98 -25.02 -2.25 -2.47
C VAL A 98 -26.15 -1.89 -1.50
N VAL A 99 -25.99 -0.84 -0.70
CA VAL A 99 -27.02 -0.36 0.24
C VAL A 99 -28.28 0.08 -0.50
N ARG A 100 -28.15 0.81 -1.61
CA ARG A 100 -29.30 1.24 -2.42
C ARG A 100 -30.06 0.04 -3.00
N HIS A 101 -29.34 -0.97 -3.50
CA HIS A 101 -29.96 -2.17 -4.04
C HIS A 101 -30.72 -2.95 -2.97
N LEU A 102 -30.15 -3.08 -1.77
CA LEU A 102 -30.81 -3.69 -0.61
C LEU A 102 -32.10 -2.94 -0.24
N ALA A 103 -32.05 -1.61 -0.14
CA ALA A 103 -33.22 -0.80 0.21
C ALA A 103 -34.37 -0.92 -0.80
N LEU A 104 -34.07 -0.92 -2.10
CA LEU A 104 -35.08 -1.11 -3.15
C LEU A 104 -35.68 -2.52 -3.11
N SER A 105 -34.83 -3.55 -2.94
CA SER A 105 -35.29 -4.94 -2.86
C SER A 105 -36.20 -5.22 -1.65
N ASP A 106 -36.02 -4.50 -0.55
CA ASP A 106 -36.85 -4.62 0.65
C ASP A 106 -38.22 -3.95 0.46
N GLN A 107 -38.27 -2.82 -0.25
CA GLN A 107 -39.53 -2.17 -0.63
C GLN A 107 -40.39 -3.06 -1.54
N ASP A 108 -39.79 -3.70 -2.55
CA ASP A 108 -40.53 -4.62 -3.44
C ASP A 108 -41.13 -5.80 -2.68
N ARG A 109 -40.41 -6.34 -1.69
CA ARG A 109 -40.93 -7.42 -0.81
C ARG A 109 -42.06 -6.96 0.10
N SER A 110 -41.96 -5.74 0.66
CA SER A 110 -42.99 -5.16 1.53
C SER A 110 -44.27 -4.80 0.75
N GLY A 111 -44.13 -4.27 -0.47
CA GLY A 111 -45.25 -3.96 -1.36
C GLY A 111 -46.04 -5.20 -1.80
N ASN A 112 -45.36 -6.31 -2.09
CA ASN A 112 -46.00 -7.56 -2.52
C ASN A 112 -46.67 -8.35 -1.37
N SER A 113 -46.31 -8.08 -0.12
CA SER A 113 -46.99 -8.66 1.05
C SER A 113 -48.37 -8.02 1.28
N LYS A 114 -48.50 -6.70 1.05
CA LYS A 114 -49.77 -5.97 1.20
C LYS A 114 -50.79 -6.26 0.09
N SER A 115 -50.36 -6.69 -1.10
CA SER A 115 -51.26 -7.07 -2.19
C SER A 115 -51.87 -8.47 -2.03
N LYS A 116 -51.27 -9.34 -1.19
CA LYS A 116 -51.69 -10.75 -1.05
C LYS A 116 -52.83 -10.97 -0.04
N PHE A 117 -53.18 -9.97 0.75
CA PHE A 117 -54.38 -9.98 1.59
C PHE A 117 -55.29 -8.79 1.25
N PRO A 118 -56.03 -8.85 0.13
CA PRO A 118 -57.15 -7.94 -0.09
C PRO A 118 -58.22 -8.20 0.98
N ASN A 119 -58.48 -7.14 1.74
CA ASN A 119 -59.53 -6.98 2.74
C ASN A 119 -60.78 -7.85 2.45
N SER A 120 -60.97 -8.95 3.19
CA SER A 120 -62.26 -9.64 3.25
C SER A 120 -63.18 -8.78 4.12
N LYS A 121 -64.11 -8.10 3.46
CA LYS A 121 -65.26 -7.45 4.09
C LYS A 121 -66.07 -8.43 4.92
#